data_AF-A0A645HA66-F1
#
_entry.id   AF-A0A645HA66-F1
#
_cell.length_a   1.000
_cell.length_b   1.000
_cell.length_c   1.000
_cell.angle_alpha   90.00
_cell.angle_beta   90.00
_cell.angle_gamma   90.00
#
_symmetry.space_group_name_H-M   'P 1'
#
loop_
_entity.id
_entity.type
_entity.pdbx_description
1 polymer ?
#
loop_
_entity_poly.entity_id
_entity_poly.type
_entity_poly.pdbx_seq_one_letter_code
_entity_poly.pdbx_strand_id
1 'polypeptide(L)'
;MEFLGKFKKHYCVKHGLAPSSPVEMSLRLESRISDKIYFVPIDYVQKAISTIFFKPVENKCYHITGESPVSTKSIQEAIASVLKVEGLKVLEEVVNPTMDERLVQRMIEDLMPYFASQIIFDNTQVKAALGEKALEWKQDLPFLKRMATSFYMQTSPELVAK
;
A
#
# COMPACT_ATOMS: atom_id res chain seq x y z
N MET A 1 -6.86 -0.09 -2.91
CA MET A 1 -6.71 0.90 -4.00
C MET A 1 -7.92 0.85 -4.94
N GLU A 2 -8.18 -0.27 -5.62
CA GLU A 2 -9.33 -0.42 -6.54
C GLU A 2 -10.66 0.16 -6.00
N PHE A 3 -11.03 -0.26 -4.79
CA PHE A 3 -12.28 0.15 -4.19
C PHE A 3 -12.37 1.67 -3.93
N LEU A 4 -11.30 2.29 -3.43
CA LEU A 4 -11.27 3.74 -3.19
C LEU A 4 -11.41 4.53 -4.51
N GLY A 5 -10.82 4.02 -5.60
CA GLY A 5 -11.02 4.60 -6.93
C GLY A 5 -12.49 4.54 -7.38
N LYS A 6 -13.15 3.38 -7.21
CA LYS A 6 -14.58 3.22 -7.52
C LYS A 6 -15.45 4.13 -6.65
N PHE A 7 -15.16 4.22 -5.36
CA PHE A 7 -15.89 5.06 -4.42
C PHE A 7 -15.76 6.55 -4.80
N LYS A 8 -14.55 7.03 -5.09
CA LYS A 8 -14.34 8.38 -5.61
C LYS A 8 -15.12 8.62 -6.90
N LYS A 9 -15.04 7.71 -7.87
CA LYS A 9 -15.75 7.85 -9.15
C LYS A 9 -17.26 7.99 -8.94
N HIS A 10 -17.83 7.13 -8.10
CA HIS A 10 -19.25 7.19 -7.77
C HIS A 10 -19.62 8.52 -7.09
N TYR A 11 -18.80 8.98 -6.15
CA TYR A 11 -18.98 10.26 -5.48
C TYR A 11 -18.98 11.43 -6.48
N CYS A 12 -17.99 11.48 -7.37
CA CYS A 12 -17.91 12.50 -8.42
C CYS A 12 -19.16 12.52 -9.31
N VAL A 13 -19.61 11.36 -9.79
CA VAL A 13 -20.81 11.23 -10.63
C VAL A 13 -22.06 11.75 -9.90
N LYS A 14 -22.25 11.38 -8.63
CA LYS A 14 -23.39 11.82 -7.82
C LYS A 14 -23.44 13.34 -7.63
N HIS A 15 -22.28 14.01 -7.65
CA HIS A 15 -22.14 15.45 -7.42
C HIS A 15 -21.87 16.26 -8.70
N GLY A 16 -21.94 15.63 -9.89
CA GLY A 16 -21.66 16.30 -11.16
C GLY A 16 -20.22 16.81 -11.31
N LEU A 17 -19.27 16.21 -10.58
CA LEU A 17 -17.85 16.57 -10.61
C LEU A 17 -17.08 15.70 -11.61
N ALA A 18 -16.01 16.25 -12.19
CA ALA A 18 -15.10 15.44 -12.99
C ALA A 18 -14.38 14.40 -12.09
N PRO A 19 -14.11 13.17 -12.57
CA PRO A 19 -13.43 12.14 -11.77
C PRO A 19 -12.02 12.53 -11.30
N SER A 20 -11.35 13.44 -12.00
CA SER A 20 -10.02 13.98 -11.66
C SER A 20 -10.07 15.19 -10.72
N SER A 21 -11.26 15.71 -10.39
CA SER A 21 -11.43 16.85 -9.49
C SER A 21 -11.01 16.50 -8.05
N PRO A 22 -10.53 17.49 -7.28
CA PRO A 22 -10.45 17.38 -5.84
C PRO A 22 -11.84 17.17 -5.23
N VAL A 23 -11.92 16.35 -4.20
CA VAL A 23 -13.17 16.04 -3.51
C VAL A 23 -12.94 15.96 -2.00
N GLU A 24 -13.88 16.50 -1.23
CA GLU A 24 -13.94 16.27 0.19
C GLU A 24 -14.82 15.04 0.45
N MET A 25 -14.21 13.99 0.99
CA MET A 25 -14.88 12.73 1.31
C MET A 25 -14.49 12.35 2.73
N SER A 26 -15.41 12.60 3.67
CA SER A 26 -15.26 12.20 5.07
C SER A 26 -15.42 10.67 5.19
N LEU A 27 -14.37 9.94 4.83
CA LEU A 27 -14.31 8.47 4.87
C LEU A 27 -13.29 8.03 5.91
N ARG A 28 -13.76 7.39 6.98
CA ARG A 28 -12.92 6.77 8.01
C ARG A 28 -12.87 5.26 7.81
N LEU A 29 -11.67 4.72 7.68
CA LEU A 29 -11.42 3.28 7.62
C LEU A 29 -10.92 2.80 8.97
N GLU A 30 -11.48 1.70 9.45
CA GLU A 30 -11.05 1.09 10.71
C GLU A 30 -9.96 0.07 10.43
N SER A 31 -8.77 0.30 10.97
CA SER A 31 -7.65 -0.64 10.89
C SER A 31 -6.68 -0.38 12.02
N ARG A 32 -6.06 -1.44 12.55
CA ARG A 32 -4.89 -1.29 13.40
C ARG A 32 -3.81 -0.52 12.65
N ILE A 33 -3.21 0.47 13.32
CA ILE A 33 -2.12 1.24 12.72
C ILE A 33 -0.83 0.43 12.75
N SER A 34 -0.10 0.46 11.65
CA SER A 34 1.19 -0.19 11.50
C SER A 34 2.23 0.76 10.92
N ASP A 35 3.47 0.58 11.35
CA ASP A 35 4.69 1.14 10.76
C ASP A 35 5.58 0.04 10.14
N LYS A 36 5.06 -1.20 10.02
CA LYS A 36 5.77 -2.43 9.60
C LYS A 36 5.18 -3.06 8.33
N ILE A 37 4.63 -2.27 7.41
CA ILE A 37 4.08 -2.80 6.16
C ILE A 37 5.19 -2.84 5.11
N TYR A 38 5.52 -4.02 4.59
CA TYR A 38 6.62 -4.19 3.64
C TYR A 38 6.10 -4.33 2.20
N PHE A 39 6.52 -3.41 1.33
CA PHE A 39 6.37 -3.54 -0.12
C PHE A 39 7.69 -4.04 -0.71
N VAL A 40 7.72 -5.31 -1.13
CA VAL A 40 8.96 -5.92 -1.66
C VAL A 40 8.90 -5.89 -3.19
N PRO A 41 9.88 -5.28 -3.88
CA PRO A 41 9.91 -5.27 -5.35
C PRO A 41 10.04 -6.70 -5.92
N ILE A 42 9.21 -7.04 -6.90
CA ILE A 42 9.17 -8.40 -7.46
C ILE A 42 10.46 -8.76 -8.21
N ASP A 43 11.08 -7.78 -8.86
CA ASP A 43 12.38 -7.90 -9.52
C ASP A 43 13.50 -8.21 -8.52
N TYR A 44 13.47 -7.57 -7.35
CA TYR A 44 14.35 -7.93 -6.23
C TYR A 44 14.10 -9.38 -5.77
N VAL A 45 12.84 -9.77 -5.54
CA VAL A 45 12.50 -11.14 -5.11
C VAL A 45 13.02 -12.18 -6.09
N GLN A 46 12.78 -11.98 -7.39
CA GLN A 46 13.24 -12.88 -8.45
C GLN A 46 14.77 -12.97 -8.49
N LYS A 47 15.47 -11.83 -8.38
CA LYS A 47 16.93 -11.80 -8.35
C LYS A 47 17.48 -12.49 -7.10
N ALA A 48 16.85 -12.28 -5.95
CA ALA A 48 17.25 -12.88 -4.68
C ALA A 48 17.12 -14.41 -4.73
N ILE A 49 15.95 -14.92 -5.15
CA ILE A 49 15.69 -16.36 -5.27
C ILE A 49 16.68 -17.01 -6.25
N SER A 50 16.84 -16.44 -7.45
CA SER A 50 17.76 -17.00 -8.44
C SER A 50 19.21 -17.00 -7.95
N THR A 51 19.67 -15.93 -7.31
CA THR A 51 21.03 -15.84 -6.76
C THR A 51 21.27 -16.84 -5.63
N ILE A 52 20.30 -17.02 -4.72
CA ILE A 52 20.41 -17.98 -3.60
C ILE A 52 20.38 -19.41 -4.12
N PHE A 53 19.53 -19.70 -5.11
CA PHE A 53 19.38 -21.03 -5.68
C PHE A 53 20.68 -21.59 -6.27
N PHE A 54 21.54 -20.74 -6.82
CA PHE A 54 22.85 -21.14 -7.36
C PHE A 54 23.97 -21.22 -6.32
N LYS A 55 23.71 -20.95 -5.03
CA LYS A 55 24.70 -21.10 -3.96
C LYS A 55 24.68 -22.53 -3.40
N PRO A 56 25.80 -22.97 -2.78
CA PRO A 56 25.80 -24.22 -2.02
C PRO A 56 24.67 -24.27 -1.00
N VAL A 57 24.04 -25.43 -0.85
CA VAL A 57 22.96 -25.65 0.12
C VAL A 57 23.54 -25.68 1.53
N GLU A 58 23.13 -24.74 2.37
CA GLU A 58 23.58 -24.62 3.76
C GLU A 58 22.45 -24.82 4.79
N ASN A 59 21.29 -25.33 4.36
CA ASN A 59 20.10 -25.55 5.20
C ASN A 59 19.68 -24.28 6.00
N LYS A 60 19.74 -23.11 5.35
CA LYS A 60 19.37 -21.81 5.91
C LYS A 60 17.99 -21.37 5.45
N CYS A 61 17.32 -20.59 6.29
CA CYS A 61 16.09 -19.88 5.94
C CYS A 61 16.41 -18.42 5.58
N TYR A 62 15.76 -17.89 4.54
CA TYR A 62 15.97 -16.53 4.05
C TYR A 62 14.63 -15.79 4.01
N HIS A 63 14.49 -14.70 4.76
CA HIS A 63 13.35 -13.80 4.61
C HIS A 63 13.60 -12.85 3.45
N ILE A 64 13.05 -13.16 2.27
CA ILE A 64 13.19 -12.32 1.08
C ILE A 64 12.28 -11.09 1.20
N THR A 65 12.77 -10.08 1.92
CA THR A 65 12.11 -8.80 2.19
C THR A 65 13.18 -7.71 2.28
N GLY A 66 12.84 -6.51 2.76
CA GLY A 66 13.78 -5.42 2.90
C GLY A 66 13.71 -4.70 4.23
N GLU A 67 14.35 -3.53 4.28
CA GLU A 67 14.53 -2.73 5.50
C GLU A 67 13.77 -1.40 5.45
N SER A 68 12.90 -1.24 4.45
CA SER A 68 12.11 -0.02 4.22
C SER A 68 10.62 -0.28 4.39
N PRO A 69 10.12 -0.59 5.61
CA PRO A 69 8.69 -0.67 5.84
C PRO A 69 8.04 0.71 5.69
N VAL A 70 6.74 0.71 5.43
CA VAL A 70 5.92 1.91 5.35
C VAL A 70 4.85 1.88 6.43
N SER A 71 4.37 3.07 6.79
CA SER A 71 3.27 3.20 7.71
C SER A 71 1.92 3.24 7.02
N THR A 72 0.87 2.82 7.74
CA THR A 72 -0.53 3.02 7.35
C THR A 72 -0.81 4.48 6.99
N LYS A 73 -0.22 5.42 7.74
CA LYS A 73 -0.30 6.86 7.48
C LYS A 73 0.33 7.24 6.14
N SER A 74 1.52 6.72 5.81
CA SER A 74 2.18 6.98 4.53
C SER A 74 1.36 6.44 3.35
N ILE A 75 0.72 5.28 3.51
CA ILE A 75 -0.19 4.70 2.51
C ILE A 75 -1.42 5.58 2.33
N GLN A 76 -2.05 6.00 3.43
CA GLN A 76 -3.20 6.92 3.42
C GLN A 76 -2.85 8.23 2.69
N GLU A 77 -1.73 8.86 3.07
CA GLU A 77 -1.26 10.11 2.47
C GLU A 77 -0.98 9.96 0.97
N ALA A 78 -0.37 8.83 0.56
CA ALA A 78 -0.12 8.55 -0.84
C ALA A 78 -1.42 8.43 -1.64
N ILE A 79 -2.37 7.62 -1.16
CA ILE A 79 -3.63 7.38 -1.86
C ILE A 79 -4.49 8.63 -1.89
N ALA A 80 -4.64 9.33 -0.76
CA ALA A 80 -5.39 10.58 -0.67
C ALA A 80 -4.83 11.64 -1.64
N SER A 81 -3.50 11.76 -1.69
CA SER A 81 -2.83 12.70 -2.59
C SER A 81 -3.05 12.35 -4.06
N VAL A 82 -2.94 11.07 -4.45
CA VAL A 82 -3.11 10.64 -5.85
C VAL A 82 -4.56 10.78 -6.30
N LEU A 83 -5.51 10.42 -5.43
CA LEU A 83 -6.93 10.58 -5.71
C LEU A 83 -7.45 11.99 -5.48
N LYS A 84 -6.64 12.95 -5.00
CA LYS A 84 -7.07 14.30 -4.62
C LYS A 84 -8.29 14.29 -3.67
N VAL A 85 -8.26 13.38 -2.71
CA VAL A 85 -9.33 13.22 -1.72
C VAL A 85 -8.89 13.85 -0.40
N GLU A 86 -9.68 14.79 0.09
CA GLU A 86 -9.58 15.31 1.45
C GLU A 86 -10.53 14.54 2.37
N GLY A 87 -10.20 14.42 3.66
CA GLY A 87 -11.06 13.76 4.65
C GLY A 87 -10.90 12.24 4.78
N LEU A 88 -10.10 11.59 3.93
CA LEU A 88 -9.75 10.18 4.08
C LEU A 88 -8.87 9.98 5.33
N LYS A 89 -9.34 9.14 6.26
CA LYS A 89 -8.61 8.80 7.49
C LYS A 89 -8.61 7.30 7.73
N VAL A 90 -7.51 6.77 8.24
CA VAL A 90 -7.42 5.44 8.83
C VAL A 90 -7.30 5.62 10.34
N LEU A 91 -8.20 5.00 11.08
CA LEU A 91 -8.33 5.09 12.54
C LEU A 91 -8.32 3.69 13.13
N GLU A 92 -7.85 3.54 14.37
CA GLU A 92 -7.92 2.24 15.06
C GLU A 92 -9.35 1.84 15.42
N GLU A 93 -10.21 2.84 15.66
CA GLU A 93 -11.63 2.66 15.97
C GLU A 93 -12.45 3.75 15.28
N VAL A 94 -13.58 3.35 14.68
CA VAL A 94 -14.55 4.23 14.05
C VAL A 94 -15.89 4.13 14.78
N VAL A 95 -16.11 5.03 15.74
CA VAL A 95 -17.39 5.14 16.45
C VAL A 95 -18.48 5.64 15.50
N ASN A 96 -19.63 4.95 15.50
CA ASN A 96 -20.80 5.21 14.66
C ASN A 96 -20.44 5.31 13.16
N PRO A 97 -20.04 4.21 12.51
CA PRO A 97 -19.66 4.24 11.11
C PRO A 97 -20.91 4.46 10.23
N THR A 98 -20.77 5.35 9.25
CA THR A 98 -21.75 5.62 8.20
C THR A 98 -21.97 4.38 7.32
N MET A 99 -23.05 4.38 6.53
CA MET A 99 -23.32 3.27 5.61
C MET A 99 -22.21 3.09 4.56
N ASP A 100 -21.67 4.21 4.07
CA ASP A 100 -20.55 4.19 3.14
C ASP A 100 -19.31 3.59 3.81
N GLU A 101 -18.94 4.05 5.01
CA GLU A 101 -17.81 3.50 5.78
C GLU A 101 -17.95 1.98 6.02
N ARG A 102 -19.14 1.51 6.41
CA ARG A 102 -19.42 0.07 6.58
C ARG A 102 -19.26 -0.72 5.28
N LEU A 103 -19.74 -0.16 4.17
CA LEU A 103 -19.61 -0.78 2.86
C LEU A 103 -18.14 -0.88 2.45
N VAL A 104 -17.39 0.22 2.59
CA VAL A 104 -15.96 0.26 2.29
C VAL A 104 -15.22 -0.76 3.14
N GLN A 105 -15.46 -0.75 4.46
CA GLN A 105 -14.79 -1.63 5.42
C GLN A 105 -14.96 -3.10 5.05
N ARG A 106 -16.20 -3.54 4.76
CA ARG A 106 -16.48 -4.93 4.33
C ARG A 106 -15.73 -5.32 3.06
N MET A 107 -15.58 -4.39 2.12
CA MET A 107 -14.90 -4.67 0.85
C MET A 107 -13.38 -4.80 0.98
N ILE A 108 -12.81 -4.34 2.09
CA ILE A 108 -11.37 -4.39 2.36
C ILE A 108 -11.03 -5.25 3.58
N GLU A 109 -12.01 -5.87 4.23
CA GLU A 109 -11.89 -6.60 5.49
C GLU A 109 -10.85 -7.72 5.40
N ASP A 110 -10.90 -8.52 4.33
CA ASP A 110 -9.93 -9.59 4.07
C ASP A 110 -8.49 -9.09 3.91
N LEU A 111 -8.33 -7.80 3.56
CA LEU A 111 -7.02 -7.17 3.40
C LEU A 111 -6.52 -6.51 4.69
N MET A 112 -7.38 -6.27 5.68
CA MET A 112 -7.03 -5.58 6.93
C MET A 112 -5.90 -6.25 7.72
N PRO A 113 -5.81 -7.60 7.83
CA PRO A 113 -4.68 -8.24 8.51
C PRO A 113 -3.32 -7.84 7.97
N TYR A 114 -3.21 -7.55 6.66
CA TYR A 114 -1.96 -7.13 6.03
C TYR A 114 -1.58 -5.68 6.39
N PHE A 115 -2.57 -4.79 6.50
CA PHE A 115 -2.36 -3.41 6.95
C PHE A 115 -2.11 -3.31 8.45
N ALA A 116 -2.58 -4.29 9.22
CA ALA A 116 -2.39 -4.42 10.66
C ALA A 116 -1.10 -5.14 11.06
N SER A 117 -0.30 -5.61 10.09
CA SER A 117 0.91 -6.41 10.33
C SER A 117 1.90 -5.66 11.23
N GLN A 118 2.46 -6.35 12.22
CA GLN A 118 3.54 -5.85 13.10
C GLN A 118 4.81 -6.70 12.97
N ILE A 119 4.90 -7.49 11.90
CA ILE A 119 5.98 -8.44 11.71
C ILE A 119 7.26 -7.69 11.37
N ILE A 120 8.36 -8.03 12.04
CA ILE A 120 9.71 -7.59 11.70
C ILE A 120 10.46 -8.82 11.19
N PHE A 121 11.04 -8.70 10.00
CA PHE A 121 11.79 -9.79 9.39
C PHE A 121 13.28 -9.62 9.63
N ASP A 122 13.95 -10.72 9.98
CA ASP A 122 15.41 -10.77 10.05
C ASP A 122 16.01 -10.97 8.66
N ASN A 123 16.81 -10.00 8.22
CA ASN A 123 17.45 -9.97 6.91
C ASN A 123 18.92 -10.40 6.92
N THR A 124 19.45 -10.87 8.06
CA THR A 124 20.86 -11.27 8.24
C THR A 124 21.34 -12.23 7.15
N GLN A 125 20.57 -13.30 6.89
CA GLN A 125 20.96 -14.31 5.92
C GLN A 125 20.88 -13.83 4.48
N VAL A 126 19.93 -12.93 4.19
CA VAL A 126 19.80 -12.31 2.87
C VAL A 126 20.98 -11.40 2.58
N LYS A 127 21.40 -10.58 3.56
CA LYS A 127 22.59 -9.74 3.45
C LYS A 127 23.85 -10.58 3.25
N ALA A 128 24.01 -11.66 4.00
CA ALA A 128 25.13 -12.58 3.83
C ALA A 128 25.18 -13.22 2.43
N ALA A 129 24.01 -13.56 1.86
CA ALA A 129 23.95 -14.19 0.55
C ALA A 129 24.09 -13.20 -0.62
N LEU A 130 23.43 -12.05 -0.55
CA LEU A 130 23.27 -11.11 -1.68
C LEU A 130 24.15 -9.85 -1.58
N GLY A 131 24.74 -9.61 -0.40
CA GLY A 131 25.47 -8.39 -0.06
C GLY A 131 24.56 -7.29 0.49
N GLU A 132 25.14 -6.37 1.28
CA GLU A 132 24.42 -5.25 1.92
C GLU A 132 23.62 -4.39 0.93
N LYS A 133 24.17 -4.19 -0.28
CA LYS A 133 23.53 -3.37 -1.31
C LYS A 133 22.24 -3.94 -1.87
N ALA A 134 21.96 -5.23 -1.66
CA ALA A 134 20.77 -5.88 -2.18
C ALA A 134 19.48 -5.29 -1.59
N LEU A 135 19.56 -4.62 -0.44
CA LEU A 135 18.43 -4.05 0.28
C LEU A 135 18.37 -2.51 0.22
N GLU A 136 19.24 -1.85 -0.56
CA GLU A 136 19.34 -0.39 -0.68
C GLU A 136 18.20 0.24 -1.51
N TRP A 137 17.00 -0.35 -1.50
CA TRP A 137 15.81 0.21 -2.10
C TRP A 137 14.91 0.82 -1.02
N LYS A 138 14.19 1.88 -1.37
CA LYS A 138 13.30 2.61 -0.44
C LYS A 138 11.89 2.68 -1.00
N GLN A 139 10.93 2.35 -0.15
CA GLN A 139 9.50 2.41 -0.44
C GLN A 139 8.86 3.62 0.24
N ASP A 140 9.51 4.78 0.12
CA ASP A 140 9.04 6.01 0.73
C ASP A 140 7.72 6.53 0.15
N LEU A 141 7.20 7.63 0.73
CA LEU A 141 5.98 8.28 0.25
C LEU A 141 6.02 8.59 -1.27
N PRO A 142 7.11 9.12 -1.85
CA PRO A 142 7.26 9.22 -3.31
C PRO A 142 7.05 7.90 -4.07
N PHE A 143 7.63 6.78 -3.60
CA PHE A 143 7.36 5.47 -4.19
C PHE A 143 5.87 5.10 -4.13
N LEU A 144 5.26 5.23 -2.95
CA LEU A 144 3.83 4.89 -2.77
C LEU A 144 2.93 5.71 -3.70
N LYS A 145 3.23 7.00 -3.90
CA LYS A 145 2.52 7.84 -4.87
C LYS A 145 2.69 7.36 -6.31
N ARG A 146 3.91 7.00 -6.72
CA ARG A 146 4.16 6.43 -8.06
C ARG A 146 3.39 5.12 -8.26
N MET A 147 3.43 4.22 -7.26
CA MET A 147 2.71 2.94 -7.29
C MET A 147 1.20 3.16 -7.43
N ALA A 148 0.60 3.99 -6.58
CA ALA A 148 -0.82 4.29 -6.63
C ALA A 148 -1.21 4.98 -7.95
N THR A 149 -0.40 5.92 -8.45
CA THR A 149 -0.64 6.59 -9.74
C THR A 149 -0.61 5.58 -10.89
N SER A 150 0.39 4.71 -10.93
CA SER A 150 0.50 3.66 -11.95
C SER A 150 -0.71 2.71 -11.92
N PHE A 151 -1.13 2.29 -10.73
CA PHE A 151 -2.33 1.46 -10.55
C PHE A 151 -3.58 2.13 -11.13
N TYR A 152 -3.85 3.40 -10.78
CA TYR A 152 -5.04 4.08 -11.29
C TYR A 152 -4.93 4.47 -12.77
N MET A 153 -3.73 4.78 -13.29
CA MET A 153 -3.55 4.99 -14.74
C MET A 153 -3.94 3.75 -15.56
N GLN A 154 -3.73 2.55 -15.02
CA GLN A 154 -4.08 1.29 -15.68
C GLN A 154 -5.56 0.90 -15.49
N THR A 155 -6.12 1.15 -14.30
CA THR A 155 -7.44 0.63 -13.92
C THR A 155 -8.57 1.65 -14.03
N SER A 156 -8.28 2.94 -13.93
CA SER A 156 -9.25 4.05 -13.93
C SER A 156 -8.54 5.37 -14.27
N PRO A 157 -8.00 5.52 -15.49
CA PRO A 157 -7.15 6.65 -15.88
C PRO A 157 -7.81 8.01 -15.67
N GLU A 158 -9.13 8.10 -15.80
CA GLU A 158 -9.91 9.32 -15.58
C GLU A 158 -9.78 9.91 -14.16
N LEU A 159 -9.37 9.11 -13.17
CA LEU A 159 -9.16 9.58 -11.80
C LEU A 159 -7.86 10.37 -11.62
N VAL A 160 -6.89 10.13 -12.50
CA VAL A 160 -5.49 10.61 -12.37
C VAL A 160 -4.96 11.28 -13.64
N ALA A 161 -5.72 11.26 -14.74
CA ALA A 161 -5.43 11.99 -15.96
C ALA A 161 -5.38 13.50 -15.70
N LYS A 162 -4.42 14.17 -16.35
CA LYS A 162 -4.21 15.62 -16.27
C LYS A 162 -5.23 16.37 -17.10
#